data_AF-A0A2T3J134-F1
#
_entry.id   AF-A0A2T3J134-F1
#
_cell.length_a   1.000
_cell.length_b   1.000
_cell.length_c   1.000
_cell.angle_alpha   90.00
_cell.angle_beta   90.00
_cell.angle_gamma   90.00
#
_symmetry.space_group_name_H-M   'P 1'
#
loop_
_entity.id
_entity.type
_entity.pdbx_description
1 polymer ?
#
loop_
_entity_poly.entity_id
_entity_poly.type
_entity_poly.pdbx_seq_one_letter_code
_entity_poly.pdbx_strand_id
1 'polypeptide(L)'
;MKNVVLKFAGIAILATTMTGCVGSNAVTGKVMKFNVETVDNRYARAGVNFLLAPVYGVTSAADYAVFNSLEFWTGKNPITDSPHIFDSKVETHIKVNDDLDPSLKEAPISPI
;
A
#
# COMPACT_ATOMS: atom_id res chain seq x y z
N MET A 1 13.70 29.49 -7.58
CA MET A 1 13.70 28.02 -7.78
C MET A 1 13.63 27.24 -6.47
N LYS A 2 14.52 27.45 -5.49
CA LYS A 2 14.47 26.79 -4.16
C LYS A 2 13.08 26.82 -3.50
N ASN A 3 12.42 27.98 -3.50
CA ASN A 3 11.11 28.13 -2.86
C ASN A 3 9.97 27.40 -3.60
N VAL A 4 10.11 27.16 -4.90
CA VAL A 4 9.14 26.39 -5.69
C VAL A 4 9.35 24.90 -5.44
N VAL A 5 10.61 24.44 -5.45
CA VAL A 5 10.97 23.06 -5.12
C VAL A 5 10.55 22.70 -3.68
N LEU A 6 10.75 23.60 -2.71
CA LEU A 6 10.31 23.39 -1.33
C LEU A 6 8.79 23.24 -1.21
N LYS A 7 8.03 24.04 -1.97
CA LYS A 7 6.56 23.97 -1.99
C LYS A 7 6.06 22.68 -2.63
N PHE A 8 6.65 22.28 -3.75
CA PHE A 8 6.32 21.00 -4.39
C PHE A 8 6.68 19.80 -3.51
N ALA A 9 7.84 19.83 -2.84
CA ALA A 9 8.21 18.80 -1.86
C ALA A 9 7.21 18.75 -0.69
N GLY A 10 6.81 19.91 -0.17
CA GLY A 10 5.80 19.99 0.89
C GLY A 10 4.44 19.43 0.49
N ILE A 11 3.97 19.74 -0.73
CA ILE A 11 2.70 19.22 -1.27
C ILE A 11 2.79 17.71 -1.52
N ALA A 12 3.91 17.22 -2.06
CA ALA A 12 4.12 15.79 -2.28
C ALA A 12 4.14 15.02 -0.94
N ILE A 13 4.83 15.54 0.08
CA ILE A 13 4.84 14.96 1.43
C ILE A 13 3.42 14.94 2.02
N LEU A 14 2.68 16.06 1.92
CA LEU A 14 1.32 16.16 2.45
C LEU A 14 0.36 15.18 1.74
N ALA A 15 0.48 15.05 0.41
CA ALA A 15 -0.29 14.09 -0.38
C ALA A 15 0.02 12.65 0.02
N THR A 16 1.29 12.30 0.29
CA THR A 16 1.66 10.97 0.77
C THR A 16 1.19 10.67 2.19
N THR A 17 0.97 11.69 3.03
CA THR A 17 0.38 11.51 4.37
C THR A 17 -1.14 11.39 4.35
N MET A 18 -1.80 11.79 3.25
CA MET A 18 -3.26 11.73 3.10
C MET A 18 -3.73 10.46 2.38
N THR A 19 -2.84 9.76 1.69
CA THR A 19 -3.08 8.40 1.22
C THR A 19 -2.87 7.46 2.42
N GLY A 20 -3.90 6.74 2.84
CA GLY A 20 -3.77 5.77 3.93
C GLY A 20 -2.76 4.69 3.54
N CYS A 21 -1.89 4.27 4.47
CA CYS A 21 -0.91 3.18 4.30
C CYS A 21 -1.59 1.80 4.25
N VAL A 22 -2.82 1.76 3.76
CA VAL A 22 -3.76 0.66 3.94
C VAL A 22 -3.98 0.03 2.59
N GLY A 23 -3.28 -1.07 2.36
CA GLY A 23 -3.27 -1.89 1.16
C GLY A 23 -2.35 -3.09 1.39
N SER A 24 -2.31 -4.04 0.47
CA SER A 24 -1.55 -5.29 0.67
C SER A 24 -0.02 -5.11 0.68
N ASN A 25 0.50 -3.98 0.18
CA ASN A 25 1.94 -3.72 0.03
C ASN A 25 2.68 -4.87 -0.67
N ALA A 26 2.09 -5.38 -1.75
CA ALA A 26 2.49 -6.61 -2.40
C ALA A 26 3.97 -6.66 -2.80
N VAL A 27 4.52 -5.56 -3.33
CA VAL A 27 5.93 -5.53 -3.79
C VAL A 27 6.88 -5.52 -2.60
N THR A 28 6.60 -4.68 -1.61
CA THR A 28 7.38 -4.61 -0.36
C THR A 28 7.31 -5.93 0.38
N GLY A 29 6.16 -6.60 0.39
CA GLY A 29 5.99 -7.95 0.92
C GLY A 29 6.90 -8.98 0.24
N LYS A 30 7.09 -8.89 -1.08
CA LYS A 30 8.05 -9.75 -1.80
C LYS A 30 9.50 -9.49 -1.37
N VAL A 31 9.89 -8.23 -1.18
CA VAL A 31 11.24 -7.90 -0.66
C VAL A 31 11.43 -8.40 0.76
N MET A 32 10.41 -8.29 1.62
CA MET A 32 10.45 -8.89 2.97
C MET A 32 10.62 -10.40 2.93
N LYS A 33 9.88 -11.09 2.06
CA LYS A 33 10.02 -12.54 1.88
C LYS A 33 11.44 -12.92 1.48
N PHE A 34 12.00 -12.22 0.49
CA PHE A 34 13.39 -12.42 0.06
C PHE A 34 14.38 -12.24 1.22
N ASN A 35 14.25 -11.17 2.02
CA ASN A 35 15.11 -10.95 3.18
C ASN A 35 15.04 -12.10 4.20
N VAL A 36 13.83 -12.57 4.53
CA VAL A 36 13.61 -13.67 5.47
C VAL A 36 14.19 -15.01 4.96
N GLU A 37 14.12 -15.25 3.65
CA GLU A 37 14.66 -16.45 3.00
C GLU A 37 16.19 -16.39 2.81
N THR A 38 16.80 -15.21 2.87
CA THR A 38 18.25 -15.04 2.60
C THR A 38 19.14 -15.65 3.69
N VAL A 39 18.75 -15.51 4.96
CA VAL A 39 19.52 -16.04 6.11
C VAL A 39 18.60 -16.51 7.23
N ASP A 40 19.02 -17.54 7.95
CA ASP A 40 18.29 -18.21 9.04
C ASP A 40 18.60 -17.66 10.44
N ASN A 41 19.21 -16.47 10.53
CA ASN A 41 19.54 -15.81 11.78
C ASN A 41 18.83 -14.45 11.93
N ARG A 42 18.20 -14.20 13.07
CA ARG A 42 17.45 -12.96 13.37
C ARG A 42 18.29 -11.69 13.19
N TYR A 43 19.53 -11.68 13.68
CA TYR A 43 20.40 -10.50 13.60
C TYR A 43 21.00 -10.34 12.21
N ALA A 44 21.32 -11.45 11.54
CA ALA A 44 21.76 -11.40 10.14
C ALA A 44 20.65 -10.86 9.22
N ARG A 45 19.38 -11.25 9.43
CA ARG A 45 18.22 -10.65 8.73
C ARG A 45 18.12 -9.15 8.97
N ALA A 46 18.43 -8.67 10.19
CA ALA A 46 18.47 -7.23 10.45
C ALA A 46 19.59 -6.54 9.65
N GLY A 47 20.74 -7.19 9.49
CA GLY A 47 21.82 -6.73 8.61
C GLY A 47 21.40 -6.66 7.14
N VAL A 48 20.78 -7.72 6.62
CA VAL A 48 20.22 -7.75 5.25
C VAL A 48 19.15 -6.68 5.07
N ASN A 49 18.28 -6.48 6.07
CA ASN A 49 17.27 -5.43 6.06
C ASN A 49 17.89 -4.04 5.93
N PHE A 50 18.99 -3.77 6.66
CA PHE A 50 19.71 -2.52 6.58
C PHE A 50 20.35 -2.31 5.20
N LEU A 51 20.94 -3.35 4.62
CA LEU A 51 21.48 -3.31 3.26
C LEU A 51 20.40 -3.08 2.20
N LEU A 52 19.21 -3.65 2.40
CA LEU A 52 18.04 -3.50 1.52
C LEU A 52 17.23 -2.22 1.80
N ALA A 53 17.61 -1.38 2.76
CA ALA A 53 16.83 -0.18 3.11
C ALA A 53 16.48 0.72 1.92
N PRO A 54 17.39 0.97 0.94
CA PRO A 54 17.03 1.72 -0.26
C PRO A 54 15.97 1.02 -1.12
N VAL A 55 16.04 -0.32 -1.23
CA VAL A 55 15.08 -1.13 -1.97
C VAL A 55 13.71 -1.07 -1.30
N TYR A 56 13.65 -1.23 0.02
CA TYR A 56 12.41 -1.06 0.78
C TYR A 56 11.79 0.32 0.59
N GLY A 57 12.59 1.39 0.56
CA GLY A 57 12.10 2.73 0.29
C GLY A 57 11.43 2.85 -1.09
N VAL A 58 12.07 2.30 -2.13
CA VAL A 58 11.53 2.32 -3.50
C VAL A 58 10.27 1.47 -3.61
N THR A 59 10.27 0.24 -3.08
CA THR A 59 9.10 -0.63 -3.18
C THR A 59 7.93 -0.12 -2.37
N SER A 60 8.19 0.47 -1.21
CA SER A 60 7.15 1.09 -0.39
C SER A 60 6.51 2.26 -1.13
N ALA A 61 7.30 3.10 -1.79
CA ALA A 61 6.79 4.18 -2.62
C ALA A 61 6.00 3.66 -3.84
N ALA A 62 6.44 2.56 -4.47
CA ALA A 62 5.73 1.94 -5.59
C ALA A 62 4.39 1.33 -5.17
N ASP A 63 4.35 0.63 -4.03
CA ASP A 63 3.11 0.13 -3.45
C ASP A 63 2.15 1.29 -3.15
N TYR A 64 2.64 2.35 -2.51
CA TYR A 64 1.83 3.51 -2.17
C TYR A 64 1.23 4.23 -3.38
N ALA A 65 2.08 4.54 -4.37
CA ALA A 65 1.70 5.38 -5.49
C ALA A 65 0.93 4.62 -6.57
N VAL A 66 1.17 3.30 -6.70
CA VAL A 66 0.67 2.52 -7.83
C VAL A 66 -0.17 1.35 -7.35
N PHE A 67 0.43 0.35 -6.69
CA PHE A 67 -0.23 -0.94 -6.50
C PHE A 67 -1.39 -0.89 -5.51
N ASN A 68 -1.25 -0.20 -4.38
CA ASN A 68 -2.34 -0.01 -3.43
C ASN A 68 -3.44 0.89 -3.99
N SER A 69 -3.08 1.87 -4.84
CA SER A 69 -4.08 2.70 -5.53
C SER A 69 -4.90 1.85 -6.51
N LEU A 70 -4.24 1.00 -7.31
CA LEU A 70 -4.93 0.06 -8.20
C LEU A 70 -5.77 -0.94 -7.40
N GLU A 71 -5.26 -1.46 -6.29
CA GLU A 71 -5.95 -2.39 -5.40
C GLU A 71 -7.26 -1.79 -4.86
N PHE A 72 -7.24 -0.51 -4.46
CA PHE A 72 -8.44 0.20 -4.00
C PHE A 72 -9.49 0.34 -5.11
N TRP A 73 -9.10 0.81 -6.29
CA TRP A 73 -10.05 1.10 -7.36
C TRP A 73 -10.60 -0.14 -8.07
N THR A 74 -9.86 -1.25 -8.05
CA THR A 74 -10.21 -2.51 -8.72
C THR A 74 -10.70 -3.59 -7.75
N GLY A 75 -10.60 -3.35 -6.43
CA GLY A 75 -10.98 -4.28 -5.37
C GLY A 75 -10.00 -5.43 -5.16
N LYS A 76 -8.96 -5.58 -6.01
CA LYS A 76 -7.96 -6.65 -5.90
C LYS A 76 -6.57 -6.18 -6.25
N ASN A 77 -5.57 -6.76 -5.60
CA ASN A 77 -4.19 -6.42 -5.91
C ASN A 77 -3.77 -7.13 -7.21
N PRO A 78 -3.26 -6.43 -8.23
CA PRO A 78 -2.89 -7.03 -9.52
C PRO A 78 -1.67 -7.97 -9.44
N ILE A 79 -0.96 -8.01 -8.31
CA ILE A 79 0.22 -8.85 -8.10
C ILE A 79 -0.12 -10.12 -7.32
N THR A 80 -1.03 -10.05 -6.36
CA THR A 80 -1.34 -11.15 -5.43
C THR A 80 -2.75 -11.69 -5.57
N ASP A 81 -3.58 -11.10 -6.43
CA ASP A 81 -5.02 -11.41 -6.59
C ASP A 81 -5.83 -11.34 -5.28
N SER A 82 -5.25 -10.72 -4.25
CA SER A 82 -5.85 -10.64 -2.92
C SER A 82 -6.87 -9.51 -2.89
N PRO A 83 -8.02 -9.69 -2.23
CA PRO A 83 -9.03 -8.64 -2.10
C PRO A 83 -8.50 -7.48 -1.26
N HIS A 84 -8.96 -6.27 -1.55
CA HIS A 84 -8.58 -5.08 -0.80
C HIS A 84 -9.10 -5.18 0.64
N ILE A 85 -8.31 -4.73 1.60
CA ILE A 85 -8.64 -4.84 3.04
C ILE A 85 -9.93 -4.10 3.42
N PHE A 86 -10.29 -3.04 2.69
CA PHE A 86 -11.55 -2.30 2.92
C PHE A 86 -12.81 -3.07 2.53
N ASP A 87 -12.69 -4.12 1.72
CA ASP A 87 -13.82 -4.99 1.37
C ASP A 87 -14.06 -6.07 2.44
N SER A 88 -13.29 -6.02 3.55
CA SER A 88 -13.43 -6.96 4.67
C SER A 88 -14.76 -6.79 5.40
N LYS A 89 -15.49 -7.89 5.55
CA LYS A 89 -16.73 -7.93 6.33
C LYS A 89 -16.41 -8.05 7.81
N VAL A 90 -16.36 -6.92 8.49
CA VAL A 90 -16.13 -6.81 9.94
C VAL A 90 -17.31 -6.13 10.64
N GLU A 91 -17.43 -6.32 11.94
CA GLU A 91 -18.40 -5.57 12.73
C GLU A 91 -18.00 -4.09 12.77
N THR A 92 -18.86 -3.23 12.22
CA THR A 92 -18.60 -1.78 12.12
C THR A 92 -19.38 -1.02 13.18
N HIS A 93 -18.72 -0.09 13.87
CA HIS A 93 -19.37 0.81 14.82
C HIS A 93 -20.38 1.78 14.17
N ILE A 94 -20.20 2.09 12.87
CA ILE A 94 -21.08 2.97 12.10
C ILE A 94 -21.48 2.24 10.82
N LYS A 95 -22.78 2.10 10.58
CA LYS A 95 -23.34 1.37 9.42
C LYS A 95 -23.71 2.33 8.29
N VAL A 96 -22.73 2.73 7.48
CA VAL A 96 -22.96 3.66 6.36
C VAL A 96 -23.64 2.96 5.17
N ASN A 97 -23.35 1.67 4.97
CA ASN A 97 -23.88 0.91 3.83
C ASN A 97 -25.39 0.71 3.84
N ASP A 98 -26.08 0.92 4.96
CA ASP A 98 -27.54 0.78 5.03
C ASP A 98 -28.26 1.92 4.28
N ASP A 99 -27.63 3.10 4.23
CA ASP A 99 -28.18 4.32 3.61
C ASP A 99 -27.61 4.62 2.20
N LEU A 100 -26.64 3.82 1.74
CA LEU A 100 -25.99 4.01 0.44
C LEU A 100 -26.65 3.20 -0.69
N ASP A 101 -26.60 3.76 -1.88
CA ASP A 101 -26.96 3.06 -3.12
C ASP A 101 -26.08 1.80 -3.31
N PRO A 102 -26.63 0.66 -3.77
CA PRO A 102 -25.85 -0.57 -3.99
C PRO A 102 -24.61 -0.39 -4.89
N SER A 103 -24.63 0.56 -5.84
CA SER A 103 -23.50 0.83 -6.73
C SER A 103 -22.28 1.43 -6.03
N LEU A 104 -22.43 1.96 -4.82
CA LEU A 104 -21.36 2.62 -4.06
C LEU A 104 -20.75 1.72 -2.97
N LYS A 105 -21.12 0.43 -2.94
CA LYS A 105 -20.69 -0.52 -1.88
C LYS A 105 -19.51 -1.39 -2.26
N GLU A 106 -19.09 -1.33 -3.52
CA GLU A 106 -18.07 -2.21 -4.10
C GLU A 106 -17.07 -1.38 -4.93
N ALA A 107 -15.96 -2.00 -5.31
CA ALA A 107 -14.97 -1.37 -6.17
C ALA A 107 -15.60 -0.93 -7.51
N PRO A 108 -15.35 0.31 -7.97
CA PRO A 108 -16.04 0.87 -9.13
C PRO A 108 -15.50 0.35 -10.47
N ILE A 109 -14.33 -0.29 -10.48
CA ILE A 109 -13.68 -0.84 -11.68
C ILE A 109 -13.51 -2.34 -11.49
N SER A 110 -13.71 -3.11 -12.56
CA SER A 110 -13.40 -4.55 -12.54
C SER A 110 -11.90 -4.80 -12.37
N PRO A 111 -11.50 -5.92 -11.72
CA PRO A 111 -10.11 -6.35 -11.66
C PRO A 111 -9.45 -6.40 -13.04
N ILE A 112 -8.20 -5.95 -13.12
CA ILE A 112 -7.37 -5.91 -14.33
C ILE A 112 -6.67 -7.25 -14.53
#